data_AF-A0A967H1K5-F1
#
_entry.id   AF-A0A967H1K5-F1
#
_cell.length_a   1.000
_cell.length_b   1.000
_cell.length_c   1.000
_cell.angle_alpha   90.00
_cell.angle_beta   90.00
_cell.angle_gamma   90.00
#
_symmetry.space_group_name_H-M   'P 1'
#
loop_
_entity.id
_entity.type
_entity.pdbx_description
1 polymer ?
#
loop_
_entity_poly.entity_id
_entity_poly.type
_entity_poly.pdbx_seq_one_letter_code
_entity_poly.pdbx_strand_id
1 'polypeptide(L)'
;EVRDGRLTGRVVLRSADGTREYAADLLGHLEAQGGKLSRFDLVARGEFRGEGRYTRGAPPGKFPFAVAFRLTDPTCAADRVIPGGARNNLAGYLR
;
A
#
# COMPACT_ATOMS: atom_id res chain seq x y z
N GLU A 1 0.68 14.65 -4.36
CA GLU A 1 1.69 15.57 -4.90
C GLU A 1 3.06 15.22 -4.34
N VAL A 2 4.11 15.43 -5.13
CA VAL A 2 5.51 15.27 -4.71
C VAL A 2 6.21 16.63 -4.86
N ARG A 3 6.80 17.13 -3.78
CA ARG A 3 7.62 18.35 -3.77
C ARG A 3 8.84 18.13 -2.89
N ASP A 4 10.03 18.43 -3.40
CA ASP A 4 11.29 18.33 -2.65
C ASP A 4 11.47 17.00 -1.91
N GLY A 5 11.16 15.90 -2.61
CA GLY A 5 11.19 14.54 -2.06
C GLY A 5 10.04 14.19 -1.12
N ARG A 6 9.27 15.16 -0.63
CA ARG A 6 8.09 14.91 0.21
C ARG A 6 6.88 14.55 -0.64
N LEU A 7 6.26 13.42 -0.32
CA LEU A 7 4.99 12.98 -0.89
C LEU A 7 3.86 13.28 0.11
N THR A 8 2.83 13.97 -0.34
CA THR A 8 1.57 14.12 0.40
C THR A 8 0.37 13.89 -0.51
N GLY A 9 -0.76 13.48 0.05
CA GLY A 9 -1.97 13.32 -0.73
C GLY A 9 -3.09 12.67 0.04
N ARG A 10 -4.18 12.38 -0.67
CA ARG A 10 -5.34 11.66 -0.14
C ARG A 10 -5.78 10.62 -1.15
N VAL A 11 -6.15 9.45 -0.66
CA VAL A 11 -6.67 8.35 -1.47
C VAL A 11 -8.01 7.87 -0.91
N VAL A 12 -8.92 7.48 -1.80
CA VAL A 12 -10.16 6.79 -1.45
C VAL A 12 -10.28 5.58 -2.35
N LEU A 13 -10.26 4.39 -1.77
CA LEU A 13 -10.46 3.12 -2.44
C LEU A 13 -11.83 2.57 -2.07
N ARG A 14 -12.62 2.13 -3.04
CA ARG A 14 -13.93 1.50 -2.84
C ARG A 14 -14.04 0.25 -3.70
N SER A 15 -14.64 -0.81 -3.15
CA SER A 15 -15.04 -1.95 -3.97
C SER A 15 -16.22 -1.60 -4.84
N ALA A 16 -16.36 -2.28 -5.99
CA ALA A 16 -17.44 -2.02 -6.96
C ALA A 16 -18.84 -2.19 -6.37
N ASP A 17 -19.00 -3.12 -5.42
CA ASP A 17 -20.23 -3.38 -4.68
C ASP A 17 -20.44 -2.44 -3.45
N GLY A 18 -19.51 -1.52 -3.19
CA GLY A 18 -19.58 -0.57 -2.08
C GLY A 18 -19.42 -1.18 -0.68
N THR A 19 -19.18 -2.48 -0.57
CA THR A 19 -19.08 -3.19 0.71
C THR A 19 -17.80 -2.84 1.47
N ARG A 20 -16.75 -2.39 0.77
CA ARG A 20 -15.45 -2.03 1.34
C ARG A 20 -15.02 -0.62 0.93
N GLU A 21 -14.40 0.08 1.87
CA GLU A 21 -13.80 1.40 1.66
C GLU A 21 -12.50 1.54 2.45
N TYR A 22 -11.51 2.22 1.86
CA TYR A 22 -10.36 2.77 2.57
C TYR A 22 -10.16 4.23 2.18
N ALA A 23 -10.34 5.16 3.11
CA ALA A 23 -10.08 6.57 2.91
C ALA A 23 -8.91 6.99 3.79
N ALA A 24 -7.82 7.48 3.18
CA ALA A 24 -6.57 7.72 3.89
C ALA A 24 -5.82 8.94 3.38
N ASP A 25 -5.10 9.57 4.30
CA ASP A 25 -4.09 10.57 3.99
C ASP A 25 -2.74 9.88 3.81
N LEU A 26 -1.96 10.43 2.88
CA LEU A 26 -0.65 9.94 2.49
C LEU A 26 0.42 10.92 2.98
N LEU A 27 1.46 10.37 3.59
CA LEU A 27 2.67 11.09 3.93
C LEU A 27 3.88 10.21 3.67
N GLY A 28 4.82 10.70 2.87
CA GLY A 28 6.00 9.94 2.51
C GLY A 28 7.19 10.79 2.11
N HIS A 29 8.28 10.10 1.84
CA HIS A 29 9.53 10.63 1.34
C HIS A 29 10.05 9.74 0.22
N LEU A 30 10.52 10.34 -0.87
CA LEU A 30 11.11 9.62 -1.99
C LEU A 30 12.34 10.36 -2.52
N GLU A 31 13.34 9.58 -2.92
CA GLU A 31 14.56 10.09 -3.51
C GLU A 31 14.89 9.28 -4.75
N ALA A 32 15.37 9.97 -5.79
CA ALA A 32 15.85 9.34 -7.00
C ALA A 32 17.26 9.84 -7.34
N GLN A 33 18.15 8.90 -7.66
CA GLN A 33 19.52 9.15 -8.07
C GLN A 33 19.77 8.44 -9.40
N GLY A 34 20.24 9.19 -10.41
CA GLY A 34 20.51 8.62 -11.74
C GLY A 34 19.30 7.96 -12.39
N GLY A 35 18.09 8.52 -12.17
CA GLY A 35 16.83 7.97 -12.70
C GLY A 35 16.33 6.71 -11.99
N LYS A 36 16.96 6.31 -10.88
CA LYS A 36 16.54 5.16 -10.06
C LYS A 36 16.11 5.62 -8.67
N LEU A 37 15.07 5.00 -8.14
CA LEU A 37 14.60 5.24 -6.78
C LEU A 37 15.66 4.74 -5.79
N SER A 38 16.20 5.64 -4.97
CA SER A 38 17.18 5.33 -3.91
C SER A 38 16.53 5.24 -2.54
N ARG A 39 15.36 5.87 -2.37
CA ARG A 39 14.56 5.82 -1.14
C ARG A 39 13.08 5.94 -1.48
N PHE A 40 12.26 5.19 -0.76
CA PHE A 40 10.81 5.33 -0.78
C PHE A 40 10.27 4.93 0.57
N ASP A 41 9.68 5.87 1.30
CA ASP A 41 8.97 5.65 2.54
C ASP A 41 7.59 6.28 2.38
N LEU A 42 6.53 5.55 2.69
CA LEU A 42 5.17 6.08 2.61
C LEU A 42 4.31 5.46 3.70
N VAL A 43 3.56 6.30 4.40
CA VAL A 43 2.48 5.85 5.27
C VAL A 43 1.17 6.35 4.69
N ALA A 44 0.24 5.42 4.49
CA ALA A 44 -1.17 5.72 4.31
C ALA A 44 -1.86 5.50 5.67
N ARG A 45 -2.53 6.51 6.21
CA ARG A 45 -3.28 6.39 7.47
C ARG A 45 -4.69 6.92 7.27
N GLY A 46 -5.69 6.16 7.70
CA GLY A 46 -7.07 6.61 7.67
C GLY A 46 -8.04 5.60 8.24
N GLU A 47 -9.22 5.53 7.63
CA GLU A 47 -10.30 4.65 8.05
C GLU A 47 -10.60 3.60 7.00
N PHE A 48 -10.70 2.35 7.43
CA PHE A 48 -11.16 1.23 6.63
C PHE A 48 -12.56 0.80 7.08
N ARG A 49 -13.36 0.25 6.16
CA ARG A 49 -14.61 -0.45 6.45
C ARG A 49 -14.76 -1.68 5.56
N GLY A 50 -15.37 -2.72 6.10
CA GLY A 50 -15.76 -3.93 5.38
C GLY A 50 -14.78 -5.07 5.61
N GLU A 51 -14.94 -6.17 4.88
CA GLU A 51 -14.06 -7.34 4.98
C GLU A 51 -13.91 -8.02 3.62
N GLY A 52 -12.78 -8.69 3.41
CA GLY A 52 -12.50 -9.41 2.17
C GLY A 52 -13.10 -10.82 2.17
N ARG A 53 -13.37 -11.38 0.99
CA ARG A 53 -13.82 -12.77 0.83
C ARG A 53 -12.89 -13.77 1.54
N TYR A 54 -11.58 -13.51 1.51
CA TYR A 54 -10.54 -14.41 2.01
C TYR A 54 -9.87 -13.93 3.31
N THR A 55 -10.21 -12.74 3.81
CA THR A 55 -9.66 -12.18 5.04
C THR A 55 -10.81 -11.57 5.84
N ARG A 56 -11.33 -12.37 6.77
CA ARG A 56 -12.54 -12.12 7.56
C ARG A 56 -12.19 -11.59 8.95
N GLY A 57 -13.19 -11.07 9.66
CA GLY A 57 -13.05 -10.67 11.06
C GLY A 57 -12.57 -9.23 11.25
N ALA A 58 -12.87 -8.35 10.29
CA ALA A 58 -12.61 -6.93 10.46
C ALA A 58 -13.52 -6.33 11.56
N PRO A 59 -13.05 -5.30 12.30
CA PRO A 59 -13.89 -4.58 13.23
C PRO A 59 -15.19 -4.07 12.57
N PRO A 60 -16.32 -4.06 13.30
CA PRO A 60 -17.57 -3.54 12.77
C PRO A 60 -17.45 -2.04 12.49
N GLY A 61 -18.11 -1.59 11.41
CA GLY A 61 -18.11 -0.18 11.02
C GLY A 61 -16.76 0.29 10.47
N LYS A 62 -16.48 1.59 10.66
CA LYS A 62 -15.21 2.19 10.28
C LYS A 62 -14.19 2.01 11.40
N PHE A 63 -12.97 1.66 11.04
CA PHE A 63 -11.89 1.49 12.01
C PHE A 63 -10.56 2.08 11.50
N PRO A 64 -9.67 2.53 12.40
CA PRO A 64 -8.36 3.02 12.02
C PRO A 64 -7.55 1.94 11.33
N PHE A 65 -6.97 2.27 10.18
CA PHE A 65 -6.08 1.38 9.44
C PHE A 65 -4.92 2.18 8.86
N ALA A 66 -3.73 1.59 8.91
CA ALA A 66 -2.53 2.19 8.36
C ALA A 66 -1.70 1.17 7.60
N VAL A 67 -1.13 1.60 6.48
CA VAL A 67 -0.23 0.80 5.64
C VAL A 67 1.06 1.57 5.46
N ALA A 68 2.17 0.95 5.83
CA ALA A 68 3.51 1.48 5.57
C ALA A 68 4.12 0.77 4.36
N PHE A 69 4.73 1.55 3.49
CA PHE A 69 5.52 1.09 2.36
C PHE A 69 6.96 1.55 2.55
N ARG A 70 7.88 0.68 2.16
CA ARG A 70 9.30 1.02 2.05
C ARG A 70 9.87 0.46 0.75
N LEU A 71 10.92 1.07 0.23
CA LEU A 71 11.73 0.46 -0.83
C LEU A 71 12.33 -0.85 -0.31
N THR A 72 12.26 -1.91 -1.11
CA THR A 72 12.79 -3.22 -0.74
C THR A 72 14.31 -3.21 -0.74
N ASP A 73 14.91 -3.90 0.23
CA ASP A 73 16.34 -4.18 0.25
C ASP A 73 16.58 -5.59 -0.31
N PRO A 74 17.16 -5.74 -1.51
CA PRO A 74 17.38 -7.05 -2.11
C PRO A 74 18.39 -7.90 -1.32
N THR A 75 19.21 -7.31 -0.46
CA THR A 75 20.11 -8.05 0.42
C THR A 75 19.36 -8.69 1.59
N CYS A 76 18.24 -8.11 2.01
CA CYS A 76 17.31 -8.68 3.00
C CYS A 76 16.58 -9.89 2.41
N ALA A 77 16.69 -11.06 3.06
CA ALA A 77 16.01 -12.28 2.59
C ALA A 77 14.48 -12.18 2.66
N ALA A 78 13.93 -11.48 3.65
CA ALA A 78 12.48 -11.32 3.81
C ALA A 78 11.86 -10.49 2.67
N ASP A 79 12.58 -9.48 2.19
CA ASP A 79 12.12 -8.58 1.11
C ASP A 79 12.09 -9.29 -0.26
N ARG A 80 12.70 -10.48 -0.38
CA ARG A 80 12.66 -11.32 -1.58
C ARG A 80 11.45 -12.26 -1.63
N VAL A 81 10.67 -12.36 -0.55
CA VAL A 81 9.51 -13.25 -0.51
C VAL A 81 8.39 -12.65 -1.34
N ILE A 82 8.08 -13.29 -2.46
CA ILE A 82 6.99 -12.86 -3.33
C ILE A 82 5.63 -13.02 -2.63
N PRO A 83 4.69 -12.07 -2.84
CA PRO A 83 3.32 -12.22 -2.38
C PRO A 83 2.73 -13.56 -2.80
N GLY A 84 1.99 -14.22 -1.90
CA GLY A 84 1.42 -15.55 -2.16
C GLY A 84 0.58 -15.60 -3.44
N GLY A 85 -0.23 -14.57 -3.71
CA GLY A 85 -1.04 -14.45 -4.92
C GLY A 85 -0.25 -14.18 -6.21
N ALA A 86 1.02 -13.78 -6.11
CA ALA A 86 1.90 -13.60 -7.25
C ALA A 86 2.66 -14.89 -7.62
N ARG A 87 2.68 -15.89 -6.73
CA ARG A 87 3.36 -17.17 -6.98
C ARG A 87 2.75 -17.82 -8.22
N ASN A 88 3.60 -18.11 -9.21
CA ASN A 88 3.23 -18.70 -10.50
C ASN A 88 2.27 -17.86 -11.37
N ASN A 89 1.97 -16.61 -11.00
CA ASN A 89 1.09 -15.72 -11.75
C ASN A 89 1.50 -14.24 -11.61
N LEU A 90 2.79 -13.94 -11.70
CA LEU A 90 3.28 -12.56 -11.56
C LEU A 90 2.64 -11.62 -12.58
N ALA A 91 2.50 -12.06 -13.83
CA ALA A 91 1.90 -11.26 -14.89
C ALA A 91 0.42 -10.93 -14.61
N GLY A 92 -0.35 -11.84 -14.02
CA GLY A 92 -1.73 -11.57 -13.60
C GLY A 92 -1.81 -10.74 -12.33
N TYR A 93 -0.83 -10.87 -11.43
CA TYR A 93 -0.78 -10.11 -10.18
C TYR A 93 -0.46 -8.61 -10.39
N LEU A 94 0.30 -8.28 -11.44
CA LEU A 94 0.71 -6.91 -11.76
C LEU A 94 -0.27 -6.15 -12.68
N ARG A 95 -1.35 -6.80 -13.13
CA ARG A 95 -2.42 -6.19 -13.94
C ARG A 95 -3.51 -5.63 -13.03
#